data_AF-X0BAE4-F1
#
_entry.id   AF-X0BAE4-F1
#
_cell.length_a   1.000
_cell.length_b   1.000
_cell.length_c   1.000
_cell.angle_alpha   90.00
_cell.angle_beta   90.00
_cell.angle_gamma   90.00
#
_symmetry.space_group_name_H-M   'P 1'
#
loop_
_entity.id
_entity.type
_entity.pdbx_description
1 polymer ?
#
loop_
_entity_poly.entity_id
_entity_poly.type
_entity_poly.pdbx_seq_one_letter_code
_entity_poly.pdbx_strand_id
1 'polypeptide(L)'
;MGTEKFSIENEYSQCLSPNSGSSNAYTGPTSMNYSFYISVKPNKGQDPSDTNPCPLSGALDRFAQFFIEPLFLSQMLDRELKAVDLQNKKSLQNDT
;
A
#
# COMPACT_ATOMS: atom_id res chain seq x y z
N MET A 1 3.37 6.87 2.76
CA MET A 1 2.91 8.23 3.12
C MET A 1 1.64 8.10 3.93
N GLY A 2 1.71 8.19 5.26
CA GLY A 2 0.62 7.83 6.16
C GLY A 2 -0.72 8.56 5.93
N THR A 3 -1.74 8.10 6.64
CA THR A 3 -3.11 8.66 6.65
C THR A 3 -3.42 9.17 8.05
N GLU A 4 -4.47 9.98 8.23
CA GLU A 4 -4.81 10.52 9.55
C GLU A 4 -5.00 9.41 10.60
N LYS A 5 -5.81 8.40 10.25
CA LYS A 5 -6.04 7.22 11.11
C LYS A 5 -4.79 6.34 11.31
N PHE A 6 -3.89 6.32 10.33
CA PHE A 6 -2.71 5.46 10.30
C PHE A 6 -1.48 6.26 9.84
N SER A 7 -0.94 7.07 10.74
CA SER A 7 0.05 8.10 10.41
C SER A 7 1.45 7.53 10.15
N ILE A 8 1.70 6.27 10.52
CA ILE A 8 3.00 5.63 10.29
C ILE A 8 3.14 5.33 8.80
N GLU A 9 4.22 5.83 8.22
CA GLU A 9 4.41 5.86 6.77
C GLU A 9 4.29 4.49 6.07
N ASN A 10 4.85 3.46 6.70
CA ASN A 10 4.95 2.09 6.18
C ASN A 10 3.95 1.15 6.85
N GLU A 11 2.98 1.68 7.61
CA GLU A 11 2.03 0.87 8.37
C GLU A 11 1.20 -0.06 7.48
N TYR A 12 0.82 0.44 6.29
CA TYR A 12 0.10 -0.36 5.31
C TYR A 12 0.92 -1.55 4.82
N SER A 13 2.17 -1.32 4.39
CA SER A 13 3.07 -2.39 3.96
C SER A 13 3.39 -3.38 5.08
N GLN A 14 3.54 -2.89 6.32
CA GLN A 14 3.72 -3.72 7.52
C GLN A 14 2.48 -4.54 7.90
N CYS A 15 1.28 -4.09 7.51
CA CYS A 15 0.05 -4.87 7.66
C CYS A 15 -0.04 -6.00 6.63
N LEU A 16 0.40 -5.74 5.39
CA LEU A 16 0.33 -6.70 4.29
C LEU A 16 1.41 -7.80 4.41
N SER A 17 2.65 -7.43 4.70
CA SER A 17 3.80 -8.34 4.61
C SER A 17 3.70 -9.60 5.48
N PRO A 18 3.17 -9.57 6.72
CA PRO A 18 3.07 -10.77 7.55
C PRO A 18 2.05 -11.78 7.01
N ASN A 19 1.08 -11.32 6.23
CA ASN A 19 -0.02 -12.12 5.71
C ASN A 19 0.17 -12.44 4.21
N SER A 20 1.43 -12.54 3.77
CA SER A 20 1.79 -12.78 2.37
C SER A 20 1.12 -11.80 1.39
N GLY A 21 0.91 -10.57 1.83
CA GLY A 21 0.28 -9.52 1.03
C GLY A 21 1.29 -8.57 0.41
N SER A 22 0.88 -7.93 -0.67
CA SER A 22 1.60 -6.82 -1.29
C SER A 22 0.62 -5.88 -1.99
N SER A 23 1.07 -4.67 -2.29
CA SER A 23 0.29 -3.63 -2.93
C SER A 23 1.05 -3.02 -4.08
N ASN A 24 0.32 -2.53 -5.07
CA ASN A 24 0.86 -1.78 -6.18
C ASN A 24 -0.10 -0.66 -6.61
N ALA A 25 0.43 0.35 -7.30
CA ALA A 25 -0.36 1.38 -7.91
C ALA A 25 0.22 1.72 -9.29
N TYR A 26 -0.67 2.08 -10.22
CA TYR A 26 -0.29 2.53 -11.56
C TYR A 26 -1.15 3.71 -11.98
N THR A 27 -0.50 4.70 -12.58
CA THR A 27 -1.14 5.88 -13.14
C THR A 27 -1.09 5.79 -14.66
N GLY A 28 -2.25 5.59 -15.27
CA GLY A 28 -2.44 5.74 -16.71
C GLY A 28 -2.80 7.19 -17.08
N PRO A 29 -3.04 7.45 -18.38
CA PRO A 29 -3.34 8.82 -18.84
C PRO A 29 -4.62 9.42 -18.26
N THR A 30 -5.63 8.60 -17.98
CA THR A 30 -6.96 9.04 -17.54
C THR A 30 -7.43 8.36 -16.25
N SER A 31 -6.62 7.49 -15.68
CA SER A 31 -7.00 6.69 -14.51
C SER A 31 -5.81 6.44 -13.60
N MET A 32 -6.09 6.36 -12.30
CA MET A 32 -5.14 5.91 -11.30
C MET A 32 -5.71 4.68 -10.63
N ASN A 33 -4.98 3.57 -10.71
CA ASN A 33 -5.39 2.30 -10.14
C ASN A 33 -4.52 1.98 -8.93
N TYR A 34 -5.17 1.66 -7.82
CA TYR A 34 -4.53 1.16 -6.61
C TYR A 34 -5.06 -0.24 -6.36
N SER A 35 -4.16 -1.20 -6.15
CA SER A 35 -4.54 -2.59 -5.92
C SER A 35 -3.66 -3.22 -4.84
N PHE A 36 -4.22 -4.19 -4.13
CA PHE A 36 -3.49 -5.01 -3.18
C PHE A 36 -4.02 -6.42 -3.16
N TYR A 37 -3.19 -7.34 -2.69
CA TYR A 37 -3.59 -8.68 -2.34
C TYR A 37 -3.08 -9.02 -0.94
N ILE A 38 -3.78 -9.94 -0.28
CA ILE A 38 -3.44 -10.43 1.05
C ILE A 38 -4.02 -11.84 1.22
N SER A 39 -3.35 -12.68 2.01
CA SER A 39 -3.92 -13.98 2.39
C SER A 39 -5.22 -13.79 3.17
N VAL A 40 -6.25 -14.54 2.78
CA VAL A 40 -7.52 -14.62 3.53
C VAL A 40 -7.33 -15.46 4.79
N LYS A 41 -6.37 -16.39 4.78
CA LYS A 41 -6.04 -17.23 5.93
C LYS A 41 -5.07 -16.49 6.85
N PRO A 42 -5.41 -16.31 8.13
CA PRO A 42 -4.49 -15.79 9.13
C PRO A 42 -3.25 -16.68 9.28
N ASN A 43 -2.18 -16.11 9.83
CA ASN A 43 -0.83 -16.70 9.92
C ASN A 43 -0.74 -18.07 10.63
N LYS A 44 -1.82 -18.57 11.25
CA LYS A 44 -1.91 -19.91 11.85
C LYS A 44 -2.47 -20.98 10.92
N GLY A 45 -2.78 -20.64 9.66
CA GLY A 45 -3.34 -21.58 8.67
C GLY A 45 -4.76 -22.07 8.96
N GLN A 46 -5.37 -21.59 10.05
CA GLN A 46 -6.74 -21.87 10.46
C GLN A 46 -7.71 -20.97 9.69
N ASP A 47 -8.95 -21.43 9.54
CA ASP A 47 -10.00 -20.60 8.95
C ASP A 47 -10.27 -19.36 9.81
N PRO A 48 -10.72 -18.25 9.20
CA PRO A 48 -11.08 -17.05 9.93
C PRO A 48 -12.15 -17.33 10.99
N SER A 49 -11.96 -16.82 12.20
CA SER A 49 -12.93 -16.91 13.29
C SER A 49 -12.87 -15.65 14.16
N ASP A 50 -13.78 -15.50 15.13
CA ASP A 50 -13.81 -14.35 16.03
C ASP A 50 -12.49 -14.17 16.81
N THR A 51 -11.81 -15.28 17.13
CA THR A 51 -10.50 -15.29 17.81
C THR A 51 -9.31 -15.25 16.84
N ASN A 52 -9.57 -15.33 15.53
CA ASN A 52 -8.57 -15.39 14.46
C ASN A 52 -9.07 -14.61 13.23
N PRO A 53 -9.18 -13.27 13.33
CA PRO A 53 -9.85 -12.46 12.32
C PRO A 53 -9.13 -12.49 10.98
N CYS A 54 -9.92 -12.41 9.89
CA CYS A 54 -9.39 -12.36 8.53
C CYS A 54 -8.51 -11.10 8.33
N PRO A 55 -7.29 -11.23 7.76
CA PRO A 55 -6.39 -10.09 7.55
C PRO A 55 -6.97 -9.03 6.60
N LEU A 56 -7.90 -9.42 5.74
CA LEU A 56 -8.52 -8.56 4.73
C LEU A 56 -9.19 -7.33 5.34
N SER A 57 -9.87 -7.46 6.49
CA SER A 57 -10.60 -6.34 7.09
C SER A 57 -9.65 -5.22 7.52
N GLY A 58 -8.55 -5.56 8.20
CA GLY A 58 -7.54 -4.59 8.61
C GLY A 58 -6.79 -3.98 7.42
N ALA A 59 -6.48 -4.78 6.40
CA ALA A 59 -5.86 -4.28 5.18
C ALA A 59 -6.79 -3.32 4.40
N LEU A 60 -8.08 -3.66 4.30
CA LEU A 60 -9.06 -2.85 3.57
C LEU A 60 -9.34 -1.52 4.28
N ASP A 61 -9.44 -1.50 5.61
CA ASP A 61 -9.61 -0.27 6.38
C ASP A 61 -8.45 0.69 6.13
N ARG A 62 -7.21 0.19 6.16
CA ARG A 62 -6.01 0.98 5.85
C ARG A 62 -5.96 1.47 4.40
N PHE A 63 -6.36 0.61 3.47
CA PHE A 63 -6.42 0.96 2.04
C PHE A 63 -7.45 2.06 1.78
N ALA A 64 -8.62 2.00 2.41
CA ALA A 64 -9.68 2.99 2.26
C ALA A 64 -9.23 4.39 2.69
N GLN A 65 -8.39 4.49 3.72
CA GLN A 65 -7.88 5.77 4.23
C GLN A 65 -7.05 6.55 3.20
N PHE A 66 -6.49 5.89 2.16
CA PHE A 66 -5.80 6.58 1.07
C PHE A 66 -6.73 7.52 0.28
N PHE A 67 -8.03 7.25 0.31
CA PHE A 67 -9.05 8.01 -0.43
C PHE A 67 -9.89 8.92 0.49
N ILE A 68 -9.63 8.89 1.79
CA ILE A 68 -10.36 9.67 2.80
C ILE A 68 -9.50 10.84 3.25
N GLU A 69 -8.42 10.56 3.99
CA GLU A 69 -7.58 11.57 4.65
C GLU A 69 -6.07 11.23 4.54
N PRO A 70 -5.48 11.31 3.33
CA PRO A 70 -4.02 11.18 3.16
C PRO A 70 -3.28 12.41 3.72
N LEU A 71 -2.21 12.20 4.49
CA LEU A 71 -1.52 13.29 5.20
C LEU A 71 -0.56 14.13 4.34
N PHE A 72 -0.05 13.58 3.23
CA PHE A 72 0.95 14.23 2.36
C PHE A 72 2.07 14.98 3.13
N LEU A 73 2.65 14.30 4.12
CA LEU A 73 3.61 14.91 5.04
C LEU A 73 4.80 15.51 4.27
N SER A 74 5.12 16.77 4.53
CA SER A 74 6.17 17.52 3.81
C SER A 74 7.54 16.83 3.86
N GLN A 75 7.87 16.21 4.99
CA GLN A 75 9.09 15.41 5.18
C GLN A 75 9.24 14.23 4.21
N MET A 76 8.14 13.75 3.60
CA MET A 76 8.14 12.63 2.66
C MET A 76 8.22 13.11 1.20
N LEU A 77 7.87 14.36 0.93
CA LEU A 77 7.76 14.91 -0.43
C LEU A 77 9.08 14.78 -1.20
N ASP A 78 10.19 15.22 -0.59
CA ASP A 78 11.51 15.20 -1.23
C ASP A 78 11.97 13.78 -1.60
N ARG A 79 11.59 12.79 -0.79
CA ARG A 79 11.96 11.40 -1.04
C ARG A 79 11.10 10.80 -2.15
N GLU A 80 9.80 11.06 -2.14
CA GLU A 80 8.90 10.57 -3.20
C GLU A 80 9.23 11.22 -4.56
N LEU A 81 9.58 12.51 -4.59
CA LEU A 81 10.05 13.18 -5.81
C LEU A 81 11.28 12.47 -6.41
N LYS A 82 12.26 12.10 -5.57
CA LYS A 82 13.43 11.34 -6.00
C LYS A 82 13.06 9.94 -6.51
N ALA A 83 12.10 9.27 -5.86
CA ALA A 83 11.65 7.95 -6.29
C ALA A 83 10.99 7.99 -7.68
N VAL A 84 10.15 9.00 -7.95
CA VAL A 84 9.52 9.21 -9.26
C VAL A 84 10.56 9.52 -10.35
N ASP A 85 11.53 10.39 -10.06
CA ASP A 85 12.62 10.69 -10.99
C ASP A 85 13.46 9.44 -11.33
N LEU A 86 13.77 8.61 -10.33
CA LEU A 86 14.45 7.33 -10.55
C LEU A 86 13.63 6.35 -11.39
N GLN A 87 12.31 6.28 -11.16
CA GLN A 87 11.42 5.44 -11.97
C GLN A 87 11.39 5.90 -13.43
N ASN A 88 11.29 7.22 -13.67
CA ASN A 88 11.33 7.79 -15.02
C ASN A 88 12.65 7.49 -15.73
N LYS A 89 13.79 7.70 -15.06
CA LYS A 89 15.13 7.39 -15.59
C LYS A 89 15.29 5.91 -15.94
N LYS A 90 14.77 5.01 -15.12
CA LYS A 90 14.79 3.56 -15.39
C LYS A 90 13.96 3.21 -16.63
N SER A 91 12.79 3.82 -16.80
CA SER A 91 11.93 3.57 -17.96
C SER A 91 12.55 4.07 -19.27
N LEU A 92 13.26 5.22 -19.25
CA LEU A 92 13.96 5.78 -20.42
C LEU A 92 15.13 4.93 -20.93
N GLN A 93 15.61 3.96 -20.13
CA GLN A 93 16.69 3.05 -20.52
C GLN A 93 16.16 1.75 -21.16
N ASN A 94 14.84 1.54 -21.18
CA ASN A 94 14.19 0.36 -21.78
C ASN A 94 13.70 0.64 -23.21
N ASP A 95 14.56 1.21 -24.06
CA ASP A 95 14.29 1.36 -25.50
C ASP A 95 14.95 0.18 -26.26
N THR A 96 14.34 -1.00 -26.22
CA THR A 96 14.67 -2.14 -27.10
C THR A 96 13.40 -2.89 -27.48
#